data_AF-A0A8J8T4A8-F1
#
_entry.id   AF-A0A8J8T4A8-F1
#
_cell.length_a   1.000
_cell.length_b   1.000
_cell.length_c   1.000
_cell.angle_alpha   90.00
_cell.angle_beta   90.00
_cell.angle_gamma   90.00
#
_symmetry.space_group_name_H-M   'P 1'
#
loop_
_entity.id
_entity.type
_entity.pdbx_description
1 polymer ?
#
loop_
_entity_poly.entity_id
_entity_poly.type
_entity_poly.pdbx_seq_one_letter_code
_entity_poly.pdbx_strand_id
1 'polypeptide(L)'
;MIDKSDEYQLISFITRFKSAFFISYGIIKLIIQYVQYYRCVIFGSTPSSHTCQINGPGSSMYVYPEAAMLAAQLLIVWIAFFLLQCAKAKGHPKFKYKNKYFKDQKDEDKEDKQKKKDHASDSDSDERDEYEEVRLRRKRSCICCCCCPRYSCCNGDRLVNFLIYDFLVFALVIGYLGYYVFGLDKLQQEYQLKTSILFAQVIYGLLNFPFIIFLMKPCVLFLSKSRETGYDRDGICVPKYLASDMYKFRFSKKRILINSHGISLKVDEVPRRTGQKEENSRAEKYALSENKNLPISEALEDPSKQDPESNVGGFSIEIDIEDMLKLENILKIS
;
A
#
# COMPACT_ATOMS: atom_id res chain seq x y z
N MET A 1 13.19 -1.64 -2.01
CA MET A 1 13.54 -0.66 -0.96
C MET A 1 12.34 0.25 -0.74
N ILE A 2 11.88 0.43 0.50
CA ILE A 2 10.72 1.29 0.83
C ILE A 2 11.24 2.63 1.37
N ASP A 3 10.81 3.76 0.79
CA ASP A 3 11.00 5.06 1.43
C ASP A 3 10.13 5.14 2.67
N LYS A 4 10.76 5.40 3.82
CA LYS A 4 10.00 5.77 5.03
C LYS A 4 9.45 7.19 4.94
N SER A 5 9.96 8.02 4.01
CA SER A 5 9.57 9.43 3.89
C SER A 5 8.53 9.70 2.80
N ASP A 6 8.11 8.68 2.04
CA ASP A 6 7.13 8.79 0.96
C ASP A 6 5.74 8.36 1.44
N GLU A 7 4.81 9.30 1.44
CA GLU A 7 3.42 9.12 1.90
C GLU A 7 2.71 7.97 1.14
N TYR A 8 2.87 7.92 -0.19
CA TYR A 8 2.17 6.91 -1.01
C TYR A 8 2.61 5.48 -0.64
N GLN A 9 3.92 5.27 -0.46
CA GLN A 9 4.47 3.95 -0.13
C GLN A 9 4.01 3.47 1.24
N LEU A 10 3.94 4.39 2.21
CA LEU A 10 3.52 4.10 3.56
C LEU A 10 2.02 3.77 3.63
N ILE A 11 1.18 4.53 2.93
CA ILE A 11 -0.25 4.25 2.78
C ILE A 11 -0.46 2.89 2.10
N SER A 12 0.27 2.62 1.01
CA SER A 12 0.17 1.34 0.29
C SER A 12 0.62 0.16 1.15
N PHE A 13 1.66 0.34 1.98
CA PHE A 13 2.10 -0.65 2.94
C PHE A 13 1.00 -0.95 3.96
N ILE A 14 0.47 0.07 4.64
CA ILE A 14 -0.56 -0.09 5.68
C ILE A 14 -1.80 -0.81 5.11
N THR A 15 -2.32 -0.36 3.95
CA THR A 15 -3.54 -0.93 3.37
C THR A 15 -3.36 -2.38 2.91
N ARG A 16 -2.23 -2.70 2.26
CA ARG A 16 -1.92 -4.08 1.85
C ARG A 16 -1.71 -4.99 3.04
N PHE A 17 -0.96 -4.51 4.03
CA PHE A 17 -0.72 -5.26 5.26
C PHE A 17 -2.04 -5.59 5.94
N LYS A 18 -2.89 -4.59 6.24
CA LYS A 18 -4.22 -4.77 6.84
C LYS A 18 -5.16 -5.66 6.02
N SER A 19 -5.12 -5.57 4.70
CA SER A 19 -5.90 -6.46 3.83
C SER A 19 -5.47 -7.92 3.99
N ALA A 20 -4.17 -8.17 4.13
CA ALA A 20 -3.65 -9.51 4.43
C ALA A 20 -4.12 -10.01 5.81
N PHE A 21 -4.24 -9.14 6.83
CA PHE A 21 -4.82 -9.53 8.13
C PHE A 21 -6.24 -10.07 8.01
N PHE A 22 -7.06 -9.42 7.20
CA PHE A 22 -8.42 -9.89 6.99
C PHE A 22 -8.46 -11.28 6.36
N ILE A 23 -7.62 -11.53 5.35
CA ILE A 23 -7.59 -12.82 4.66
C ILE A 23 -7.04 -13.91 5.59
N SER A 24 -5.87 -13.67 6.19
CA SER A 24 -5.16 -14.67 7.01
C SER A 24 -5.84 -14.90 8.37
N TYR A 25 -5.99 -13.86 9.18
CA TYR A 25 -6.55 -13.99 10.54
C TYR A 25 -8.07 -13.95 10.57
N GLY A 26 -8.72 -13.36 9.57
CA GLY A 26 -10.17 -13.41 9.43
C GLY A 26 -10.61 -14.71 8.77
N ILE A 27 -10.52 -14.80 7.44
CA ILE A 27 -11.11 -15.90 6.66
C ILE A 27 -10.41 -17.23 6.90
N ILE A 28 -9.10 -17.32 6.67
CA ILE A 28 -8.37 -18.60 6.72
C ILE A 28 -8.45 -19.18 8.14
N LYS A 29 -8.18 -18.36 9.15
CA LYS A 29 -8.24 -18.80 10.54
C LYS A 29 -9.66 -19.18 11.00
N LEU A 30 -10.70 -18.49 10.52
CA LEU A 30 -12.10 -18.88 10.77
C LEU A 30 -12.38 -20.28 10.20
N ILE A 31 -11.96 -20.56 8.97
CA ILE A 31 -12.15 -21.88 8.35
C ILE A 31 -11.42 -22.96 9.15
N ILE A 32 -10.16 -22.72 9.54
CA ILE A 32 -9.40 -23.67 10.34
C ILE A 32 -10.09 -23.96 11.68
N GLN A 33 -10.52 -22.92 12.40
CA GLN A 33 -11.21 -23.08 13.68
C GLN A 33 -12.55 -23.79 13.52
N TYR A 34 -13.30 -23.48 12.47
CA TYR A 34 -14.56 -24.15 12.16
C TYR A 34 -14.35 -25.64 11.89
N VAL A 35 -13.34 -26.01 11.09
CA VAL A 35 -13.01 -27.41 10.81
C VAL A 35 -12.57 -28.14 12.09
N GLN A 36 -11.74 -27.52 12.93
CA GLN A 36 -11.33 -28.09 14.21
C GLN A 36 -12.54 -28.32 15.13
N TYR A 37 -13.41 -27.33 15.26
CA TYR A 37 -14.64 -27.44 16.03
C TYR A 37 -15.54 -28.56 15.49
N TYR A 38 -15.78 -28.59 14.17
CA TYR A 38 -16.59 -29.61 13.52
C TYR A 38 -16.03 -31.01 13.75
N ARG A 39 -14.71 -31.20 13.60
CA ARG A 39 -14.05 -32.48 13.86
C ARG A 39 -14.23 -32.93 15.31
N CYS A 40 -14.13 -31.98 16.24
CA CYS A 40 -14.30 -32.22 17.65
C CYS A 40 -15.70 -32.73 17.99
N VAL A 41 -16.73 -32.02 17.52
CA VAL A 41 -18.13 -32.30 17.85
C VAL A 41 -18.59 -33.62 17.23
N ILE A 42 -18.22 -33.86 15.97
CA ILE A 42 -18.77 -34.99 15.20
C ILE A 42 -17.97 -36.27 15.39
N PHE A 43 -16.63 -36.20 15.31
CA PHE A 43 -15.80 -37.41 15.42
C PHE A 43 -15.31 -37.68 16.85
N GLY A 44 -15.34 -36.69 17.74
CA GLY A 44 -14.82 -36.80 19.10
C GLY A 44 -15.81 -37.32 20.14
N SER A 45 -17.03 -37.69 19.74
CA SER A 45 -18.13 -38.00 20.65
C SER A 45 -18.30 -39.50 20.86
N THR A 46 -17.48 -40.09 21.74
CA THR A 46 -17.89 -41.31 22.44
C THR A 46 -18.73 -40.93 23.66
N PRO A 47 -19.86 -41.61 23.94
CA PRO A 47 -20.82 -41.19 24.98
C PRO A 47 -20.24 -41.12 26.40
N SER A 48 -19.07 -41.72 26.64
CA SER A 48 -18.40 -41.74 27.95
C SER A 48 -17.20 -40.79 28.05
N SER A 49 -16.74 -40.16 26.96
CA SER A 49 -15.60 -39.24 26.99
C SER A 49 -15.60 -38.31 25.77
N HIS A 50 -15.74 -37.01 26.01
CA HIS A 50 -15.56 -35.99 24.97
C HIS A 50 -14.13 -35.49 24.99
N THR A 51 -13.37 -35.78 23.93
CA THR A 51 -11.96 -35.34 23.80
C THR A 51 -11.80 -33.87 23.41
N CYS A 52 -12.89 -33.09 23.44
CA CYS A 52 -12.87 -31.70 23.01
C CYS A 52 -12.06 -30.76 23.88
N GLN A 53 -11.76 -31.15 25.11
CA GLN A 53 -10.82 -30.42 25.94
C GLN A 53 -9.37 -30.48 25.38
N ILE A 54 -9.03 -31.57 24.69
CA ILE A 54 -7.67 -31.85 24.18
C ILE A 54 -7.57 -31.57 22.68
N ASN A 55 -8.64 -31.79 21.91
CA ASN A 55 -8.66 -31.64 20.46
C ASN A 55 -9.46 -30.41 19.97
N GLY A 56 -10.03 -29.64 20.90
CA GLY A 56 -10.84 -28.46 20.58
C GLY A 56 -10.00 -27.28 20.07
N PRO A 57 -10.67 -26.28 19.47
CA PRO A 57 -10.01 -25.05 19.04
C PRO A 57 -9.35 -24.36 20.24
N GLY A 58 -8.03 -24.17 20.21
CA GLY A 58 -7.26 -23.59 21.31
C GLY A 58 -6.48 -24.57 22.17
N SER A 59 -6.57 -25.88 21.91
CA SER A 59 -5.71 -26.85 22.56
C SER A 59 -4.27 -26.87 22.03
N SER A 60 -4.02 -26.24 20.87
CA SER A 60 -2.67 -26.17 20.29
C SER A 60 -1.72 -25.37 21.20
N MET A 61 -0.47 -25.80 21.29
CA MET A 61 0.56 -25.13 22.11
C MET A 61 0.97 -23.75 21.58
N TYR A 62 0.47 -23.33 20.42
CA TYR A 62 0.96 -22.15 19.70
C TYR A 62 0.12 -20.87 19.90
N VAL A 63 -0.84 -20.85 20.82
CA VAL A 63 -1.71 -19.67 21.04
C VAL A 63 -0.91 -18.42 21.45
N TYR A 64 0.04 -18.55 22.38
CA TYR A 64 0.87 -17.44 22.85
C TYR A 64 1.83 -16.88 21.79
N PRO A 65 2.64 -17.69 21.08
CA PRO A 65 3.48 -17.15 20.02
C PRO A 65 2.67 -16.53 18.89
N GLU A 66 1.49 -17.06 18.59
CA GLU A 66 0.58 -16.46 17.60
C GLU A 66 0.04 -15.10 18.07
N ALA A 67 -0.35 -14.98 19.34
CA ALA A 67 -0.75 -13.70 19.93
C ALA A 67 0.40 -12.67 19.94
N ALA A 68 1.62 -13.11 20.25
CA ALA A 68 2.81 -12.26 20.19
C ALA A 68 3.12 -11.79 18.77
N MET A 69 2.97 -12.67 17.78
CA MET A 69 3.13 -12.33 16.36
C MET A 69 2.09 -11.30 15.92
N LEU A 70 0.82 -11.48 16.30
CA LEU A 70 -0.23 -10.50 16.04
C LEU A 70 0.09 -9.14 16.68
N ALA A 71 0.56 -9.13 17.93
CA ALA A 71 0.95 -7.90 18.61
C ALA A 71 2.11 -7.19 17.91
N ALA A 72 3.14 -7.93 17.49
CA ALA A 72 4.27 -7.38 16.73
C ALA A 72 3.80 -6.78 15.39
N GLN A 73 2.91 -7.48 14.69
CA GLN A 73 2.34 -7.01 13.43
C GLN A 73 1.52 -5.73 13.63
N LEU A 74 0.73 -5.63 14.70
CA LEU A 74 0.00 -4.41 15.05
C LEU A 74 0.97 -3.26 15.32
N LEU A 75 2.00 -3.49 16.13
CA LEU A 75 3.01 -2.47 16.43
C LEU A 75 3.67 -1.93 15.16
N ILE A 76 3.97 -2.79 14.17
CA ILE A 76 4.53 -2.36 12.88
C ILE A 76 3.58 -1.40 12.15
N VAL A 77 2.27 -1.68 12.14
CA VAL A 77 1.28 -0.79 11.51
C VAL A 77 1.17 0.54 12.26
N TRP A 78 1.16 0.51 13.59
CA TRP A 78 1.13 1.72 14.41
C TRP A 78 2.39 2.58 14.21
N ILE A 79 3.57 1.96 14.12
CA ILE A 79 4.81 2.66 13.79
C ILE A 79 4.74 3.28 12.40
N ALA A 80 4.24 2.55 11.40
CA ALA A 80 4.03 3.08 10.06
C ALA A 80 3.03 4.25 10.06
N PHE A 81 1.99 4.20 10.90
CA PHE A 81 1.06 5.31 11.07
C PHE A 81 1.71 6.55 11.69
N PHE A 82 2.52 6.40 12.75
CA PHE A 82 3.26 7.52 13.33
C PHE A 82 4.24 8.12 12.32
N LEU A 83 4.89 7.29 11.50
CA LEU A 83 5.74 7.73 10.39
C LEU A 83 4.94 8.49 9.31
N LEU A 84 3.65 8.18 9.12
CA LEU A 84 2.81 8.86 8.13
C LEU A 84 2.63 10.35 8.44
N GLN A 85 2.58 10.73 9.72
CA GLN A 85 2.50 12.13 10.14
C GLN A 85 3.76 12.94 9.77
N CYS A 86 4.89 12.26 9.58
CA CYS A 86 6.17 12.84 9.19
C CYS A 86 6.46 12.70 7.69
N ALA A 87 5.68 11.89 6.97
CA ALA A 87 5.91 11.60 5.56
C ALA A 87 5.59 12.81 4.68
N LYS A 88 6.31 12.96 3.57
CA LYS A 88 6.10 14.04 2.61
C LYS A 88 5.39 13.47 1.38
N ALA A 89 4.39 14.20 0.89
CA ALA A 89 3.77 13.92 -0.41
C ALA A 89 4.83 14.07 -1.53
N LYS A 90 5.36 12.96 -2.03
CA LYS A 90 6.22 12.92 -3.22
C LYS A 90 5.38 12.68 -4.48
N GLY A 91 6.00 12.84 -5.66
CA GLY A 91 5.34 12.53 -6.94
C GLY A 91 4.42 13.62 -7.52
N HIS A 92 4.29 14.78 -6.89
CA HIS A 92 3.71 15.93 -7.57
C HIS A 92 4.68 16.41 -8.67
N PRO A 93 4.27 16.38 -9.95
CA PRO A 93 5.09 16.96 -11.00
C PRO A 93 5.26 18.44 -10.67
N LYS A 94 6.48 18.83 -10.28
CA LYS A 94 6.88 20.23 -10.32
C LYS A 94 6.99 20.56 -11.79
N PHE A 95 5.86 20.93 -12.39
CA PHE A 95 5.89 21.66 -13.64
C PHE A 95 6.68 22.92 -13.31
N LYS A 96 8.00 22.89 -13.56
CA LYS A 96 8.73 24.10 -13.92
C LYS A 96 8.07 24.51 -15.22
N TYR A 97 6.91 25.16 -15.12
CA TYR A 97 6.42 26.03 -16.15
C TYR A 97 7.63 26.91 -16.40
N LYS A 98 8.30 26.70 -17.54
CA LYS A 98 9.29 27.64 -18.03
C LYS A 98 8.45 28.88 -18.25
N ASN A 99 8.37 29.69 -17.19
CA ASN A 99 7.78 31.01 -17.15
C ASN A 99 8.60 31.94 -18.04
N LYS A 100 9.29 31.44 -19.09
CA LYS A 100 9.96 32.27 -20.07
C LYS A 100 8.87 33.12 -20.73
N TYR A 101 7.83 32.50 -21.29
CA TYR A 101 6.70 33.23 -21.87
C TYR A 101 5.96 34.19 -20.91
N PHE A 102 5.75 33.81 -19.65
CA PHE A 102 5.08 34.67 -18.67
C PHE A 102 6.00 35.75 -18.08
N LYS A 103 7.32 35.53 -18.09
CA LYS A 103 8.30 36.53 -17.67
C LYS A 103 8.53 37.51 -18.82
N ASP A 104 8.60 37.01 -20.05
CA ASP A 104 8.65 37.81 -21.28
C ASP A 104 7.38 38.70 -21.38
N GLN A 105 6.16 38.16 -21.20
CA GLN A 105 4.93 38.97 -21.15
C GLN A 105 4.91 39.98 -20.00
N LYS A 106 5.43 39.60 -18.82
CA LYS A 106 5.41 40.50 -17.66
C LYS A 106 6.47 41.60 -17.77
N ASP A 107 7.53 41.36 -18.53
CA ASP A 107 8.54 42.37 -18.82
C ASP A 107 8.03 43.32 -19.94
N GLU A 108 7.28 42.82 -20.94
CA GLU A 108 6.54 43.66 -21.92
C GLU A 108 5.49 44.56 -21.23
N ASP A 109 4.63 43.99 -20.37
CA ASP A 109 3.59 44.74 -19.64
C ASP A 109 4.17 45.83 -18.71
N LYS A 110 5.39 45.62 -18.19
CA LYS A 110 6.08 46.61 -17.35
C LYS A 110 6.63 47.76 -18.20
N GLU A 111 7.14 47.47 -19.39
CA GLU A 111 7.62 48.49 -20.31
C GLU A 111 6.47 49.43 -20.72
N ASP A 112 5.29 48.88 -21.00
CA ASP A 112 4.10 49.69 -21.34
C ASP A 112 3.54 50.47 -20.16
N LYS A 113 3.58 49.91 -18.94
CA LYS A 113 3.16 50.63 -17.73
C LYS A 113 4.15 51.72 -17.31
N GLN A 114 5.45 51.54 -17.54
CA GLN A 114 6.45 52.58 -17.32
C GLN A 114 6.20 53.77 -18.24
N LYS A 115 5.98 53.52 -19.55
CA LYS A 115 5.62 54.56 -20.54
C LYS A 115 4.34 55.32 -20.17
N LYS A 116 3.34 54.64 -19.60
CA LYS A 116 2.11 55.29 -19.10
C LYS A 116 2.31 56.09 -17.81
N LYS A 117 3.21 55.67 -16.91
CA LYS A 117 3.49 56.40 -15.67
C LYS A 117 4.27 57.68 -15.90
N ASP A 118 5.19 57.68 -16.86
CA ASP A 118 5.91 58.90 -17.25
C ASP A 118 4.96 59.95 -17.84
N HIS A 119 3.77 59.52 -18.30
CA HIS A 119 2.70 60.39 -18.81
C HIS A 119 1.62 60.76 -17.78
N ALA A 120 1.62 60.20 -16.57
CA ALA A 120 0.56 60.35 -15.57
C ALA A 120 1.07 60.85 -14.20
N SER A 121 2.16 61.62 -14.20
CA SER A 121 2.69 62.29 -13.00
C SER A 121 1.85 63.53 -12.65
N ASP A 122 0.63 63.30 -12.14
CA ASP A 122 -0.11 64.23 -11.28
C ASP A 122 -1.46 63.60 -10.87
N SER A 123 -1.46 62.66 -9.92
CA SER A 123 -2.59 62.40 -8.98
C SER A 123 -2.48 61.06 -8.25
N ASP A 124 -2.62 61.15 -6.92
CA ASP A 124 -3.21 60.17 -5.98
C ASP A 124 -2.40 59.00 -5.43
N SER A 125 -2.27 59.04 -4.10
CA SER A 125 -1.38 58.26 -3.24
C SER A 125 -2.07 57.27 -2.27
N ASP A 126 -3.40 57.10 -2.31
CA ASP A 126 -4.14 56.49 -1.19
C ASP A 126 -4.58 55.01 -1.35
N GLU A 127 -4.30 54.32 -2.46
CA GLU A 127 -4.89 52.99 -2.75
C GLU A 127 -4.03 51.76 -2.37
N ARG A 128 -2.90 51.95 -1.67
CA ARG A 128 -1.87 50.89 -1.51
C ARG A 128 -2.06 49.98 -0.28
N ASP A 129 -2.90 50.36 0.69
CA ASP A 129 -2.94 49.69 2.00
C ASP A 129 -3.97 48.53 2.09
N GLU A 130 -5.00 48.48 1.24
CA GLU A 130 -6.06 47.46 1.34
C GLU A 130 -5.63 46.06 0.85
N TYR A 131 -4.65 45.98 -0.05
CA TYR A 131 -4.26 44.71 -0.69
C TYR A 131 -3.33 43.84 0.18
N GLU A 132 -2.61 44.42 1.15
CA GLU A 132 -1.77 43.64 2.08
C GLU A 132 -2.59 42.92 3.15
N GLU A 133 -3.71 43.52 3.59
CA GLU A 133 -4.52 42.98 4.69
C GLU A 133 -5.26 41.69 4.29
N VAL A 134 -5.73 41.60 3.04
CA VAL A 134 -6.40 40.39 2.49
C VAL A 134 -5.43 39.20 2.42
N ARG A 135 -4.12 39.45 2.23
CA ARG A 135 -3.10 38.38 2.16
C ARG A 135 -2.74 37.81 3.53
N LEU A 136 -2.93 38.58 4.60
CA LEU A 136 -2.64 38.17 5.97
C LEU A 136 -3.77 37.35 6.62
N ARG A 137 -5.03 37.52 6.21
CA ARG A 137 -6.16 36.76 6.78
C ARG A 137 -6.24 35.27 6.37
N ARG A 138 -5.53 34.82 5.32
CA ARG A 138 -5.45 33.38 4.97
C ARG A 138 -4.47 32.54 5.82
N LYS A 139 -3.76 33.15 6.78
CA LYS A 139 -2.72 32.48 7.59
C LYS A 139 -3.19 32.00 8.97
N ARG A 140 -4.44 32.26 9.38
CA ARG A 140 -5.02 31.78 10.64
C ARG A 140 -6.12 30.80 10.21
N SER A 141 -6.09 29.50 10.46
CA SER A 141 -5.78 28.79 11.70
C SER A 141 -5.66 27.30 11.37
N CYS A 142 -4.45 26.74 11.44
CA CYS A 142 -4.25 25.29 11.61
C CYS A 142 -3.80 25.10 13.07
N ILE A 143 -4.73 24.71 13.93
CA ILE A 143 -4.51 24.47 15.37
C ILE A 143 -3.84 23.11 15.63
N CYS A 144 -3.74 22.25 14.61
CA CYS A 144 -3.12 20.94 14.73
C CYS A 144 -1.71 20.95 14.14
N CYS A 145 -0.69 21.05 15.00
CA CYS A 145 0.56 20.27 14.99
C CYS A 145 1.76 21.08 15.52
N CYS A 146 2.29 20.67 16.68
CA CYS A 146 3.51 21.20 17.30
C CYS A 146 4.80 21.01 16.49
N CYS A 147 4.76 20.49 15.26
CA CYS A 147 5.98 20.14 14.51
C CYS A 147 6.19 20.79 13.14
N CYS A 148 5.33 21.69 12.61
CA CYS A 148 5.66 22.40 11.35
C CYS A 148 4.94 23.75 11.15
N PRO A 149 5.67 24.89 11.07
CA PRO A 149 5.08 26.20 10.83
C PRO A 149 4.85 26.58 9.34
N ARG A 150 5.19 25.75 8.34
CA ARG A 150 4.88 26.11 6.93
C ARG A 150 4.52 24.92 6.03
N TYR A 151 3.22 24.90 5.70
CA TYR A 151 2.56 24.30 4.53
C TYR A 151 2.54 22.76 4.45
N SER A 152 1.34 22.19 4.65
CA SER A 152 0.86 20.84 4.25
C SER A 152 0.62 19.80 5.37
N CYS A 153 0.27 20.22 6.59
CA CYS A 153 -0.07 19.30 7.70
C CYS A 153 -1.39 18.51 7.54
N CYS A 154 -2.10 18.62 6.42
CA CYS A 154 -3.43 18.00 6.20
C CYS A 154 -3.44 17.00 5.03
N ASN A 155 -2.31 16.33 4.77
CA ASN A 155 -2.27 15.25 3.78
C ASN A 155 -2.55 13.93 4.50
N GLY A 156 -3.68 13.28 4.22
CA GLY A 156 -4.02 11.94 4.74
C GLY A 156 -5.37 11.80 5.46
N ASP A 157 -6.17 12.85 5.61
CA ASP A 157 -7.35 12.89 6.51
C ASP A 157 -8.32 11.69 6.41
N ARG A 158 -8.59 11.19 5.21
CA ARG A 158 -9.53 10.07 5.06
C ARG A 158 -9.01 8.77 5.65
N LEU A 159 -7.71 8.49 5.50
CA LEU A 159 -7.11 7.27 6.04
C LEU A 159 -7.03 7.30 7.58
N VAL A 160 -6.85 8.51 8.15
CA VAL A 160 -6.86 8.69 9.61
C VAL A 160 -8.17 8.20 10.21
N ASN A 161 -9.32 8.47 9.58
CA ASN A 161 -10.62 7.98 10.07
C ASN A 161 -10.70 6.44 10.09
N PHE A 162 -10.13 5.75 9.08
CA PHE A 162 -10.09 4.28 9.07
C PHE A 162 -9.17 3.71 10.14
N LEU A 163 -8.09 4.43 10.50
CA LEU A 163 -7.20 4.01 11.58
C LEU A 163 -7.77 4.29 12.97
N ILE A 164 -8.56 5.36 13.13
CA ILE A 164 -9.36 5.57 14.34
C ILE A 164 -10.38 4.44 14.50
N TYR A 165 -11.05 4.04 13.41
CA TYR A 165 -11.93 2.88 13.42
C TYR A 165 -11.19 1.61 13.86
N ASP A 166 -10.01 1.33 13.30
CA ASP A 166 -9.19 0.18 13.69
C ASP A 166 -8.78 0.22 15.17
N PHE A 167 -8.44 1.41 15.70
CA PHE A 167 -8.16 1.60 17.11
C PHE A 167 -9.35 1.24 18.00
N LEU A 168 -10.54 1.72 17.64
CA LEU A 168 -11.77 1.44 18.39
C LEU A 168 -12.10 -0.05 18.36
N VAL A 169 -11.97 -0.70 17.20
CA VAL A 169 -12.13 -2.14 17.07
C VAL A 169 -11.12 -2.90 17.95
N PHE A 170 -9.85 -2.49 17.93
CA PHE A 170 -8.82 -3.10 18.78
C PHE A 170 -9.16 -2.93 20.27
N ALA A 171 -9.55 -1.73 20.70
CA ALA A 171 -9.95 -1.46 22.08
C ALA A 171 -11.18 -2.29 22.50
N LEU A 172 -12.16 -2.47 21.62
CA LEU A 172 -13.32 -3.33 21.87
C LEU A 172 -12.92 -4.81 22.02
N VAL A 173 -12.02 -5.33 21.18
CA VAL A 173 -11.55 -6.71 21.27
C VAL A 173 -10.73 -6.96 22.55
N ILE A 174 -9.84 -6.03 22.91
CA ILE A 174 -9.09 -6.10 24.16
C ILE A 174 -10.03 -5.97 25.37
N GLY A 175 -11.01 -5.07 25.31
CA GLY A 175 -12.03 -4.92 26.34
C GLY A 175 -12.87 -6.19 26.53
N TYR A 176 -13.25 -6.85 25.44
CA TYR A 176 -13.92 -8.16 25.46
C TYR A 176 -13.04 -9.23 26.12
N LEU A 177 -11.76 -9.33 25.76
CA LEU A 177 -10.83 -10.27 26.39
C LEU A 177 -10.63 -9.97 27.88
N GLY A 178 -10.46 -8.70 28.25
CA GLY A 178 -10.36 -8.29 29.65
C GLY A 178 -11.62 -8.64 30.43
N TYR A 179 -12.80 -8.38 29.88
CA TYR A 179 -14.08 -8.78 30.48
C TYR A 179 -14.16 -10.31 30.69
N TYR A 180 -13.71 -11.11 29.72
CA TYR A 180 -13.67 -12.57 29.85
C TYR A 180 -12.67 -13.05 30.90
N VAL A 181 -11.49 -12.44 30.99
CA VAL A 181 -10.45 -12.79 31.96
C VAL A 181 -10.90 -12.42 33.39
N PHE A 182 -11.36 -11.19 33.61
CA PHE A 182 -11.70 -10.70 34.95
C PHE A 182 -13.12 -11.06 35.40
N GLY A 183 -14.05 -11.27 34.46
CA GLY A 183 -15.47 -11.50 34.78
C GLY A 183 -15.84 -12.96 35.07
N LEU A 184 -15.05 -13.92 34.58
CA LEU A 184 -15.36 -15.36 34.67
C LEU A 184 -14.43 -16.13 35.62
N ASP A 185 -13.78 -15.40 36.53
CA ASP A 185 -12.69 -15.80 37.44
C ASP A 185 -12.93 -17.07 38.28
N LYS A 186 -14.15 -17.62 38.34
CA LYS A 186 -14.51 -18.77 39.20
C LYS A 186 -14.70 -20.11 38.49
N LEU A 187 -14.70 -20.16 37.16
CA LEU A 187 -15.01 -21.39 36.41
C LEU A 187 -14.12 -21.65 35.19
N GLN A 188 -13.09 -20.84 34.96
CA GLN A 188 -12.29 -20.95 33.75
C GLN A 188 -11.38 -22.18 33.76
N GLN A 189 -11.77 -23.16 32.96
CA GLN A 189 -10.85 -24.16 32.44
C GLN A 189 -9.96 -23.48 31.39
N GLU A 190 -8.63 -23.69 31.47
CA GLU A 190 -7.63 -23.02 30.62
C GLU A 190 -7.95 -23.07 29.11
N TYR A 191 -8.62 -24.13 28.65
CA TYR A 191 -8.99 -24.25 27.24
C TYR A 191 -9.98 -23.15 26.81
N GLN A 192 -10.93 -22.75 27.66
CA GLN A 192 -11.93 -21.74 27.31
C GLN A 192 -11.28 -20.38 27.05
N LEU A 193 -10.30 -20.02 27.88
CA LEU A 193 -9.53 -18.79 27.70
C LEU A 193 -8.76 -18.82 26.37
N LYS A 194 -8.08 -19.93 26.07
CA LYS A 194 -7.35 -20.12 24.80
C LYS A 194 -8.29 -20.02 23.59
N THR A 195 -9.44 -20.67 23.66
CA THR A 195 -10.49 -20.58 22.62
C THR A 195 -10.98 -19.14 22.46
N SER A 196 -11.26 -18.42 23.55
CA SER A 196 -11.69 -17.01 23.49
C SER A 196 -10.64 -16.09 22.87
N ILE A 197 -9.34 -16.29 23.17
CA ILE A 197 -8.25 -15.55 22.53
C ILE A 197 -8.26 -15.80 21.02
N LEU A 198 -8.37 -17.06 20.59
CA LEU A 198 -8.42 -17.41 19.17
C LEU A 198 -9.65 -16.82 18.45
N PHE A 199 -10.82 -16.80 19.10
CA PHE A 199 -12.02 -16.16 18.56
C PHE A 199 -11.86 -14.65 18.47
N ALA A 200 -11.29 -14.01 19.48
CA ALA A 200 -11.02 -12.58 19.48
C ALA A 200 -10.10 -12.18 18.31
N GLN A 201 -9.08 -12.99 18.01
CA GLN A 201 -8.21 -12.78 16.85
C GLN A 201 -8.95 -12.90 15.52
N VAL A 202 -9.87 -13.87 15.39
CA VAL A 202 -10.71 -14.02 14.19
C VAL A 202 -11.65 -12.83 14.02
N ILE A 203 -12.34 -12.43 15.10
CA ILE A 203 -13.23 -11.28 15.09
C ILE A 203 -12.46 -10.02 14.68
N TYR A 204 -11.28 -9.79 15.27
CA TYR A 204 -10.42 -8.68 14.89
C TYR A 204 -10.00 -8.76 13.41
N GLY A 205 -9.60 -9.94 12.93
CA GLY A 205 -9.29 -10.18 11.53
C GLY A 205 -10.46 -9.82 10.59
N LEU A 206 -11.67 -10.30 10.89
CA LEU A 206 -12.87 -10.03 10.11
C LEU A 206 -13.28 -8.55 10.13
N LEU A 207 -13.13 -7.85 11.25
CA LEU A 207 -13.42 -6.42 11.36
C LEU A 207 -12.44 -5.53 10.58
N ASN A 208 -11.31 -6.07 10.11
CA ASN A 208 -10.44 -5.39 9.14
C ASN A 208 -11.00 -5.36 7.71
N PHE A 209 -12.22 -5.89 7.47
CA PHE A 209 -12.89 -5.90 6.17
C PHE A 209 -12.86 -4.55 5.40
N PRO A 210 -13.07 -3.37 6.05
CA PRO A 210 -13.05 -2.10 5.32
C PRO A 210 -11.73 -1.82 4.58
N PHE A 211 -10.62 -2.42 5.03
CA PHE A 211 -9.32 -2.27 4.37
C PHE A 211 -9.23 -3.00 3.03
N ILE A 212 -10.04 -4.04 2.77
CA ILE A 212 -10.08 -4.74 1.48
C ILE A 212 -10.54 -3.83 0.36
N ILE A 213 -11.41 -2.86 0.66
CA ILE A 213 -11.88 -1.90 -0.33
C ILE A 213 -10.68 -1.12 -0.92
N PHE A 214 -9.60 -0.95 -0.15
CA PHE A 214 -8.36 -0.33 -0.62
C PHE A 214 -7.46 -1.26 -1.45
N LEU A 215 -7.76 -2.56 -1.54
CA LEU A 215 -7.08 -3.45 -2.48
C LEU A 215 -7.46 -3.12 -3.94
N MET A 216 -8.64 -2.53 -4.13
CA MET A 216 -9.12 -2.06 -5.43
C MET A 216 -8.43 -0.73 -5.80
N LYS A 217 -7.62 -0.73 -6.87
CA LYS A 217 -6.92 0.47 -7.38
C LYS A 217 -7.82 1.72 -7.54
N PRO A 218 -9.06 1.62 -8.06
CA PRO A 218 -9.93 2.78 -8.21
C PRO A 218 -10.27 3.44 -6.86
N CYS A 219 -10.45 2.64 -5.81
CA CYS A 219 -10.78 3.13 -4.47
C CYS A 219 -9.61 3.89 -3.84
N VAL A 220 -8.38 3.43 -4.05
CA VAL A 220 -7.17 4.12 -3.56
C VAL A 220 -7.05 5.51 -4.17
N LEU A 221 -7.33 5.68 -5.47
CA LEU A 221 -7.31 6.98 -6.13
C LEU A 221 -8.40 7.93 -5.61
N PHE A 222 -9.53 7.39 -5.17
CA PHE A 222 -10.62 8.19 -4.60
C PHE A 222 -10.37 8.59 -3.14
N LEU A 223 -9.74 7.69 -2.36
CA LEU A 223 -9.54 7.88 -0.92
C LEU A 223 -8.24 8.60 -0.59
N SER A 224 -7.19 8.43 -1.41
CA SER A 224 -5.88 9.05 -1.22
C SER A 224 -5.62 10.09 -2.31
N LYS A 225 -5.17 11.29 -1.91
CA LYS A 225 -4.71 12.32 -2.85
C LYS A 225 -3.30 12.02 -3.36
N SER A 226 -2.60 11.09 -2.71
CA SER A 226 -1.26 10.63 -3.08
C SER A 226 -1.27 9.93 -4.43
N ARG A 227 -0.34 10.30 -5.31
CA ARG A 227 -0.15 9.62 -6.60
C ARG A 227 0.82 8.47 -6.42
N GLU A 228 0.67 7.42 -7.22
CA GLU A 228 1.64 6.32 -7.19
C GLU A 228 3.03 6.83 -7.59
N THR A 229 3.98 6.57 -6.69
CA THR A 229 5.41 6.82 -6.87
C THR A 229 6.14 5.49 -7.13
N GLY A 230 7.31 5.60 -7.76
CA GLY A 230 8.24 4.50 -8.02
C GLY A 230 9.67 5.02 -7.99
N TYR A 231 10.64 4.14 -8.18
CA TYR A 231 12.06 4.48 -8.23
C TYR A 231 12.62 4.22 -9.62
N ASP A 232 13.41 5.16 -10.12
CA ASP A 232 14.23 4.93 -11.31
C ASP A 232 15.44 4.04 -10.97
N ARG A 233 16.22 3.61 -11.98
CA ARG A 233 17.46 2.81 -11.81
C ARG A 233 18.47 3.48 -10.88
N ASP A 234 18.46 4.81 -10.82
CA ASP A 234 19.31 5.62 -9.95
C ASP A 234 18.79 5.73 -8.50
N GLY A 235 17.69 5.05 -8.16
CA GLY A 235 17.06 5.14 -6.83
C GLY A 235 16.35 6.47 -6.58
N ILE A 236 16.08 7.27 -7.62
CA ILE A 236 15.35 8.54 -7.52
C ILE A 236 13.84 8.27 -7.55
N CYS A 237 13.10 8.81 -6.57
CA CYS A 237 11.65 8.72 -6.51
C CYS A 237 11.00 9.54 -7.63
N VAL A 238 10.29 8.87 -8.54
CA VAL A 238 9.59 9.43 -9.70
C VAL A 238 8.13 8.99 -9.72
N PRO A 239 7.18 9.81 -10.21
CA PRO A 239 5.79 9.38 -10.39
C PRO A 239 5.68 8.27 -11.45
N LYS A 240 4.93 7.19 -11.17
CA LYS A 240 4.79 6.05 -12.10
C LYS A 240 4.09 6.38 -13.42
N TYR A 241 3.21 7.37 -13.43
CA TYR A 241 2.23 7.57 -14.50
C TYR A 241 2.63 8.51 -15.64
N LEU A 242 3.91 8.86 -15.80
CA LEU A 242 4.34 9.72 -16.91
C LEU A 242 4.98 8.95 -18.08
N ALA A 243 5.12 7.63 -18.02
CA ALA A 243 5.61 6.89 -19.18
C ALA A 243 4.48 6.60 -20.18
N SER A 244 3.58 5.66 -19.88
CA SER A 244 2.64 5.09 -20.88
C SER A 244 1.62 6.10 -21.45
N ASP A 245 1.00 6.92 -20.59
CA ASP A 245 -0.02 7.88 -21.05
C ASP A 245 0.60 9.13 -21.70
N MET A 246 1.81 9.50 -21.29
CA MET A 246 2.55 10.60 -21.91
C MET A 246 3.08 10.19 -23.29
N TYR A 247 3.42 8.92 -23.53
CA TYR A 247 3.66 8.40 -24.89
C TYR A 247 2.41 8.60 -25.76
N LYS A 248 1.21 8.22 -25.29
CA LYS A 248 -0.03 8.45 -26.04
C LYS A 248 -0.27 9.95 -26.34
N PHE A 249 -0.04 10.83 -25.37
CA PHE A 249 -0.22 12.28 -25.56
C PHE A 249 0.82 12.90 -26.52
N ARG A 250 2.08 12.46 -26.48
CA ARG A 250 3.13 12.92 -27.43
C ARG A 250 2.82 12.51 -28.87
N PHE A 251 2.31 11.30 -29.10
CA PHE A 251 1.95 10.86 -30.45
C PHE A 251 0.71 11.55 -31.00
N SER A 252 -0.28 11.88 -30.16
CA SER A 252 -1.47 12.61 -30.60
C SER A 252 -1.15 14.05 -30.99
N LYS A 253 -0.31 14.75 -30.20
CA LYS A 253 0.07 16.15 -30.49
C LYS A 253 0.98 16.29 -31.72
N LYS A 254 1.85 15.31 -31.97
CA LYS A 254 2.70 15.28 -33.17
C LYS A 254 1.87 15.10 -34.45
N ARG A 255 0.71 14.43 -34.37
CA ARG A 255 -0.22 14.28 -35.51
C ARG A 255 -1.01 15.56 -35.81
N ILE A 256 -1.37 16.33 -34.79
CA ILE A 256 -2.14 17.58 -34.96
C ILE A 256 -1.27 18.70 -35.55
N LEU A 257 -0.02 18.84 -35.11
CA LEU A 257 0.90 19.88 -35.64
C LEU A 257 1.32 19.64 -37.10
N ILE A 258 1.29 18.40 -37.58
CA ILE A 258 1.57 18.09 -39.00
C ILE A 258 0.38 18.51 -39.89
N ASN A 259 -0.85 18.48 -39.36
CA ASN A 259 -2.04 18.82 -40.16
C ASN A 259 -2.37 20.31 -40.16
N SER A 260 -2.01 21.08 -39.13
CA SER A 260 -2.46 22.48 -39.00
C SER A 260 -1.67 23.49 -39.85
N HIS A 261 -0.59 23.08 -40.52
CA HIS A 261 0.23 24.03 -41.28
C HIS A 261 0.16 23.90 -42.79
N GLY A 262 -0.50 22.88 -43.38
CA GLY A 262 -0.51 22.73 -44.84
C GLY A 262 0.89 22.70 -45.48
N ILE A 263 1.93 22.56 -44.66
CA ILE A 263 3.31 22.41 -45.11
C ILE A 263 3.41 20.93 -45.46
N SER A 264 3.24 20.66 -46.75
CA SER A 264 3.77 19.47 -47.39
C SER A 264 5.29 19.52 -47.24
N LEU A 265 5.79 19.15 -46.07
CA LEU A 265 7.19 18.78 -45.91
C LEU A 265 7.33 17.54 -46.78
N LYS A 266 7.90 17.71 -47.98
CA LYS A 266 8.66 16.63 -48.60
C LYS A 266 9.66 16.21 -47.54
N VAL A 267 9.33 15.13 -46.84
CA VAL A 267 10.30 14.39 -46.05
C VAL A 267 11.25 13.88 -47.09
N ASP A 268 12.32 14.62 -47.34
CA ASP A 268 13.49 14.07 -48.01
C ASP A 268 13.76 12.76 -47.28
N GLU A 269 13.72 11.68 -48.05
CA GLU A 269 14.03 10.35 -47.57
C GLU A 269 15.40 10.46 -46.90
N VAL A 270 15.40 10.57 -45.56
CA VAL A 270 16.61 10.37 -44.78
C VAL A 270 17.05 8.97 -45.17
N PRO A 271 18.23 8.80 -45.80
CA PRO A 271 18.66 7.51 -46.29
C PRO A 271 18.58 6.56 -45.11
N ARG A 272 17.75 5.52 -45.26
CA ARG A 272 17.61 4.43 -44.30
C ARG A 272 19.03 3.99 -43.96
N ARG A 273 19.51 4.33 -42.75
CA ARG A 273 20.66 3.67 -42.16
C ARG A 273 20.28 2.19 -42.08
N THR A 274 20.87 1.41 -42.95
CA THR A 274 20.79 -0.05 -43.07
C THR A 274 21.28 -0.81 -41.84
N GLY A 275 21.49 -0.15 -40.69
CA GLY A 275 21.93 -0.77 -39.44
C GLY A 275 20.83 -1.04 -38.41
N GLN A 276 19.60 -0.52 -38.57
CA GLN A 276 18.60 -0.59 -37.50
C GLN A 276 17.70 -1.85 -37.53
N LYS A 277 17.90 -2.73 -38.53
CA LYS A 277 17.27 -4.06 -38.55
C LYS A 277 17.99 -5.09 -37.67
N GLU A 278 19.27 -4.89 -37.33
CA GLU A 278 20.00 -5.82 -36.45
C GLU A 278 19.74 -5.57 -34.96
N GLU A 279 19.45 -4.33 -34.56
CA GLU A 279 19.26 -4.00 -33.14
C GLU A 279 17.92 -4.49 -32.58
N ASN A 280 16.85 -4.44 -33.40
CA ASN A 280 15.55 -5.01 -33.03
C ASN A 280 15.56 -6.55 -33.03
N SER A 281 16.38 -7.19 -33.88
CA SER A 281 16.55 -8.66 -33.85
C SER A 281 17.40 -9.13 -32.66
N ARG A 282 18.30 -8.29 -32.13
CA ARG A 282 18.99 -8.57 -30.86
C ARG A 282 18.07 -8.43 -29.65
N ALA A 283 17.27 -7.37 -29.56
CA ALA A 283 16.36 -7.17 -28.44
C ALA A 283 15.32 -8.30 -28.32
N GLU A 284 14.86 -8.85 -29.46
CA GLU A 284 13.93 -10.00 -29.48
C GLU A 284 14.61 -11.34 -29.13
N LYS A 285 15.91 -11.50 -29.45
CA LYS A 285 16.70 -12.67 -29.02
C LYS A 285 17.00 -12.69 -27.52
N TYR A 286 17.21 -11.54 -26.88
CA TYR A 286 17.42 -11.48 -25.43
C TYR A 286 16.14 -11.78 -24.62
N ALA A 287 14.97 -11.38 -25.12
CA ALA A 287 13.69 -11.72 -24.50
C ALA A 287 13.30 -13.20 -24.62
N LEU A 288 13.82 -13.93 -25.63
CA LEU A 288 13.59 -15.37 -25.78
C LEU A 288 14.62 -16.25 -25.05
N SER A 289 15.84 -15.77 -24.78
CA SER A 289 16.86 -16.55 -24.07
C SER A 289 16.68 -16.59 -22.56
N GLU A 290 15.92 -15.65 -21.99
CA GLU A 290 15.68 -15.58 -20.54
C GLU A 290 14.63 -16.58 -20.03
N ASN A 291 14.01 -17.36 -20.94
CA ASN A 291 12.93 -18.29 -20.61
C ASN A 291 13.28 -19.78 -20.86
N LYS A 292 14.57 -20.13 -21.03
CA LYS A 292 14.97 -21.51 -21.37
C LYS A 292 16.03 -22.18 -20.49
N ASN A 293 16.52 -21.55 -19.43
CA ASN A 293 17.53 -22.18 -18.56
C ASN A 293 17.15 -22.05 -17.09
N LEU A 294 16.19 -22.86 -16.64
CA LEU A 294 16.25 -23.42 -15.29
C LEU A 294 16.73 -24.87 -15.43
N PRO A 295 17.96 -25.21 -15.01
CA PRO A 295 18.34 -26.60 -14.88
C PRO A 295 17.64 -27.18 -13.64
N ILE A 296 16.69 -28.07 -13.88
CA ILE A 296 16.25 -29.06 -12.90
C ILE A 296 17.41 -30.06 -12.80
N SER A 297 18.23 -29.91 -11.77
CA SER A 297 19.11 -30.99 -11.31
C SER A 297 18.37 -31.74 -10.21
N GLU A 298 17.73 -32.84 -10.59
CA GLU A 298 17.39 -33.95 -9.70
C GLU A 298 18.68 -34.49 -9.09
N ALA A 299 18.90 -34.23 -7.80
CA ALA A 299 19.76 -35.06 -6.97
C ALA A 299 18.84 -36.07 -6.28
N LEU A 300 18.85 -37.29 -6.81
CA LEU A 300 18.30 -38.47 -6.17
C LEU A 300 19.21 -38.81 -4.98
N GLU A 301 18.83 -38.42 -3.76
CA GLU A 301 19.49 -38.89 -2.54
C GLU A 301 18.77 -40.13 -2.00
N ASP A 302 19.59 -41.13 -1.71
CA ASP A 302 19.30 -42.51 -1.35
C ASP A 302 18.81 -42.60 0.10
N PRO A 303 17.60 -43.13 0.41
CA PRO A 303 17.10 -43.17 1.77
C PRO A 303 17.55 -44.48 2.44
N SER A 304 18.80 -44.54 2.88
CA SER A 304 19.16 -45.49 3.93
C SER A 304 20.15 -44.88 4.91
N LYS A 305 19.69 -44.82 6.17
CA LYS A 305 20.36 -44.34 7.40
C LYS A 305 20.12 -42.88 7.75
N GLN A 306 19.25 -42.64 8.72
CA GLN A 306 19.66 -41.84 9.88
C GLN A 306 18.82 -42.13 11.12
N ASP A 307 19.57 -42.22 12.22
CA ASP A 307 19.17 -42.35 13.62
C ASP A 307 18.46 -41.07 14.13
N PRO A 308 17.79 -41.12 15.31
CA PRO A 308 16.94 -40.05 15.78
C PRO A 308 17.67 -39.12 16.74
N GLU A 309 18.03 -37.90 16.31
CA GLU A 309 18.28 -36.80 17.24
C GLU A 309 17.71 -35.46 16.78
N SER A 310 16.99 -34.86 17.73
CA SER A 310 16.45 -33.52 17.86
C SER A 310 16.94 -32.44 16.90
N ASN A 311 16.00 -31.78 16.20
CA ASN A 311 16.20 -30.41 15.76
C ASN A 311 14.89 -29.61 15.76
N VAL A 312 14.88 -28.54 16.57
CA VAL A 312 13.80 -27.55 16.67
C VAL A 312 13.88 -26.63 15.46
N GLY A 313 13.11 -26.94 14.42
CA GLY A 313 12.98 -26.13 13.22
C GLY A 313 11.99 -24.97 13.41
N GLY A 314 12.47 -23.74 13.28
CA GLY A 314 11.64 -22.54 13.14
C GLY A 314 10.84 -22.62 11.84
N PHE A 315 9.51 -22.61 11.98
CA PHE A 315 8.55 -22.73 10.88
C PHE A 315 8.25 -21.33 10.32
N SER A 316 8.99 -20.91 9.29
CA SER A 316 8.60 -19.79 8.44
C SER A 316 7.55 -20.28 7.44
N ILE A 317 6.30 -19.85 7.60
CA ILE A 317 5.24 -20.15 6.64
C ILE A 317 5.34 -19.14 5.50
N GLU A 318 6.11 -19.49 4.48
CA GLU A 318 5.93 -18.92 3.14
C GLU A 318 4.77 -19.70 2.50
N ILE A 319 3.54 -19.18 2.62
CA ILE A 319 2.38 -19.79 1.96
C ILE A 319 2.54 -19.50 0.47
N ASP A 320 3.13 -20.44 -0.24
CA ASP A 320 3.17 -20.41 -1.70
C ASP A 320 1.75 -20.63 -2.22
N ILE A 321 1.33 -19.79 -3.18
CA ILE A 321 -0.02 -19.85 -3.80
C ILE A 321 -0.25 -21.23 -4.44
N GLU A 322 0.83 -21.94 -4.76
CA GLU A 322 0.84 -23.27 -5.35
C GLU A 322 0.30 -24.37 -4.40
N ASP A 323 0.44 -24.21 -3.08
CA ASP A 323 -0.08 -25.18 -2.10
C ASP A 323 -1.60 -25.03 -1.85
N MET A 324 -2.14 -23.82 -2.06
CA MET A 324 -3.59 -23.58 -2.05
C MET A 324 -4.30 -24.29 -3.22
N LEU A 325 -3.65 -24.39 -4.39
CA LEU A 325 -4.19 -25.11 -5.55
C LEU A 325 -4.13 -26.63 -5.38
N LYS A 326 -3.14 -27.16 -4.64
CA LYS A 326 -3.09 -28.60 -4.29
C LYS A 326 -4.22 -28.99 -3.33
N LEU A 327 -4.57 -28.13 -2.38
CA LEU A 327 -5.70 -28.35 -1.47
C LEU A 327 -7.06 -28.38 -2.19
N GLU A 328 -7.23 -27.60 -3.26
CA GLU A 328 -8.45 -27.59 -4.07
C GLU A 328 -8.65 -28.92 -4.84
N ASN A 329 -7.56 -29.58 -5.24
CA ASN A 329 -7.62 -30.90 -5.89
C ASN A 329 -7.89 -32.05 -4.91
N ILE A 330 -7.45 -31.92 -3.65
CA ILE A 330 -7.73 -32.93 -2.61
C ILE A 330 -9.20 -32.87 -2.18
N LEU A 331 -9.81 -31.68 -2.14
CA LEU A 331 -11.22 -31.48 -1.83
C LEU A 331 -12.19 -31.91 -2.96
N LYS A 332 -11.70 -32.15 -4.18
CA LYS A 332 -12.52 -32.68 -5.29
C LYS A 332 -12.56 -34.21 -5.34
N ILE A 333 -11.76 -34.90 -4.51
CA ILE A 333 -11.65 -36.36 -4.50
C ILE A 333 -12.34 -36.99 -3.27
N SER A 334 -12.84 -36.18 -2.33
CA SER A 334 -13.72 -36.60 -1.23
C SER A 334 -15.12 -36.05 -1.42
#